data_AF-A0A8S9YZB0-F1
#
_entry.id   AF-A0A8S9YZB0-F1
#
_cell.length_a   1.000
_cell.length_b   1.000
_cell.length_c   1.000
_cell.angle_alpha   90.00
_cell.angle_beta   90.00
_cell.angle_gamma   90.00
#
_symmetry.space_group_name_H-M   'P 1'
#
loop_
_entity.id
_entity.type
_entity.pdbx_description
1 polymer ?
#
loop_
_entity_poly.entity_id
_entity_poly.type
_entity_poly.pdbx_seq_one_letter_code
_entity_poly.pdbx_strand_id
1 'polypeptide(L)'
;MATGMGSPTKKDDFEPPDIPFKEGCRALFADCHRPAIKPPPSFDSDTNLPLWRRKVDLHLANIPTDNQGPYIFSLLSDNVQEALWASDLSTTATATAIWSKLEELYQVPDNRAESRTTFWSRRQLLGETVEDCANQLRVLVA
;
A
#
# COMPACT_ATOMS: atom_id res chain seq x y z
N MET A 1 -41.24 -2.30 -71.79
CA MET A 1 -41.82 -2.22 -70.43
C MET A 1 -40.67 -2.26 -69.46
N ALA A 2 -40.54 -1.22 -68.63
CA ALA A 2 -39.46 -1.04 -67.67
C ALA A 2 -39.89 -1.55 -66.29
N THR A 3 -39.03 -2.35 -65.67
CA THR A 3 -39.03 -2.72 -64.25
C THR A 3 -37.56 -2.61 -63.85
N GLY A 4 -37.11 -1.77 -62.91
CA GLY A 4 -37.75 -1.37 -61.66
C GLY A 4 -36.85 -1.92 -60.55
N MET A 5 -36.04 -1.03 -59.96
CA MET A 5 -34.95 -1.27 -59.02
C MET A 5 -35.34 -2.05 -57.75
N GLY A 6 -34.34 -2.62 -57.06
CA GLY A 6 -34.48 -2.99 -55.66
C GLY A 6 -33.30 -3.76 -55.06
N SER A 7 -32.16 -3.10 -54.84
CA SER A 7 -31.10 -3.62 -53.96
C SER A 7 -31.60 -3.66 -52.51
N PRO A 8 -31.46 -4.77 -51.76
CA PRO A 8 -31.67 -4.74 -50.32
C PRO A 8 -30.36 -4.40 -49.62
N THR A 9 -30.18 -3.13 -49.25
CA THR A 9 -29.25 -2.73 -48.19
C THR A 9 -29.82 -3.21 -46.86
N LYS A 10 -29.26 -4.30 -46.32
CA LYS A 10 -29.40 -4.59 -44.89
C LYS A 10 -28.48 -3.63 -44.15
N LYS A 11 -29.09 -2.62 -43.52
CA LYS A 11 -28.48 -1.99 -42.35
C LYS A 11 -28.69 -3.00 -41.24
N ASP A 12 -27.61 -3.66 -40.83
CA ASP A 12 -27.58 -4.33 -39.54
C ASP A 12 -27.62 -3.22 -38.48
N ASP A 13 -28.83 -2.87 -38.07
CA ASP A 13 -29.10 -2.16 -36.82
C ASP A 13 -28.61 -3.06 -35.68
N PHE A 14 -27.34 -2.91 -35.32
CA PHE A 14 -26.81 -3.44 -34.07
C PHE A 14 -27.33 -2.54 -32.94
N GLU A 15 -28.61 -2.69 -32.61
CA GLU A 15 -29.11 -2.24 -31.31
C GLU A 15 -28.42 -3.12 -30.25
N PRO A 16 -27.58 -2.54 -29.37
CA PRO A 16 -27.08 -3.28 -28.23
C PRO A 16 -28.29 -3.73 -27.41
N PRO A 17 -28.35 -4.98 -26.95
CA PRO A 17 -29.45 -5.39 -26.08
C PRO A 17 -29.46 -4.44 -24.89
N ASP A 18 -30.60 -3.80 -24.64
CA ASP A 18 -30.88 -3.09 -23.39
C ASP A 18 -30.72 -4.12 -22.27
N ILE A 19 -29.52 -4.18 -21.70
CA ILE A 19 -29.27 -4.93 -20.48
C ILE A 19 -30.04 -4.16 -19.42
N PRO A 20 -31.13 -4.71 -18.83
CA PRO A 20 -31.78 -4.03 -17.73
C PRO A 20 -30.72 -3.87 -16.64
N PHE A 21 -30.31 -2.62 -16.39
CA PHE A 21 -29.45 -2.27 -15.29
C PHE A 21 -30.20 -2.74 -14.04
N LYS A 22 -29.74 -3.85 -13.47
CA LYS A 22 -30.42 -4.49 -12.34
C LYS A 22 -30.36 -3.48 -11.20
N GLU A 23 -31.48 -2.79 -10.97
CA GLU A 23 -31.75 -1.83 -9.92
C GLU A 23 -31.78 -2.53 -8.55
N GLY A 24 -30.75 -3.33 -8.26
CA GLY A 24 -30.62 -4.21 -7.11
C GLY A 24 -29.32 -4.01 -6.34
N CYS A 25 -28.44 -3.09 -6.76
CA CYS A 25 -27.24 -2.74 -6.00
C CYS A 25 -27.46 -1.58 -5.02
N ARG A 26 -28.64 -0.94 -5.02
CA ARG A 26 -28.89 0.24 -4.18
C ARG A 26 -29.36 -0.09 -2.75
N ALA A 27 -29.66 -1.35 -2.45
CA ALA A 27 -30.28 -1.77 -1.18
C ALA A 27 -29.31 -2.38 -0.15
N LEU A 28 -27.99 -2.30 -0.33
CA LEU A 28 -27.00 -2.78 0.66
C LEU A 28 -26.28 -1.66 1.44
N PHE A 29 -26.64 -0.40 1.22
CA PHE A 29 -26.05 0.76 1.92
C PHE A 29 -27.01 1.42 2.91
N ALA A 30 -28.04 0.70 3.36
CA ALA A 30 -28.82 1.13 4.50
C ALA A 30 -27.96 0.92 5.77
N ASP A 31 -27.61 2.03 6.41
CA ASP A 31 -27.02 2.15 7.75
C ASP A 31 -25.58 1.69 7.97
N CYS A 32 -24.64 2.35 7.29
CA CYS A 32 -23.28 2.48 7.81
C CYS A 32 -22.88 3.96 7.92
N HIS A 33 -23.35 4.66 8.96
CA HIS A 33 -22.69 5.86 9.51
C HIS A 33 -21.31 5.49 10.12
N ARG A 34 -20.52 4.65 9.45
CA ARG A 34 -19.13 4.42 9.84
C ARG A 34 -18.33 5.61 9.30
N PRO A 35 -17.56 6.31 10.14
CA PRO A 35 -16.64 7.32 9.65
C PRO A 35 -15.77 6.70 8.55
N ALA A 36 -15.76 7.31 7.36
CA ALA A 36 -14.90 6.86 6.28
C ALA A 36 -13.45 6.91 6.77
N ILE A 37 -12.82 5.75 6.92
CA ILE A 37 -11.42 5.67 7.31
C ILE A 37 -10.64 6.33 6.18
N LYS A 38 -9.94 7.42 6.48
CA LYS A 38 -9.15 8.14 5.48
C LYS A 38 -8.19 7.15 4.82
N PRO A 39 -8.06 7.15 3.48
CA PRO A 39 -7.07 6.32 2.82
C PRO A 39 -5.66 6.64 3.36
N PRO A 40 -4.80 5.63 3.55
CA PRO A 40 -3.42 5.84 3.92
C PRO A 40 -2.73 6.74 2.88
N PRO A 41 -1.75 7.56 3.29
CA PRO A 41 -0.89 8.26 2.33
C PRO A 41 -0.06 7.24 1.53
N SER A 42 0.51 7.68 0.42
CA SER A 42 1.48 6.87 -0.32
C SER A 42 2.72 6.58 0.56
N PHE A 43 3.32 5.40 0.39
CA PHE A 43 4.56 5.01 1.04
C PHE A 43 5.77 5.40 0.19
N ASP A 44 6.72 6.07 0.83
CA ASP A 44 8.01 6.46 0.26
C ASP A 44 9.15 6.05 1.21
N SER A 45 10.41 6.14 0.76
CA SER A 45 11.60 5.72 1.53
C SER A 45 11.71 6.36 2.90
N ASP A 46 11.21 7.59 3.04
CA ASP A 46 11.27 8.37 4.28
C ASP A 46 10.08 8.10 5.21
N THR A 47 9.13 7.26 4.78
CA THR A 47 7.92 6.96 5.54
C THR A 47 8.21 5.92 6.61
N ASN A 48 7.72 6.15 7.83
CA ASN A 48 7.80 5.16 8.90
C ASN A 48 6.95 3.93 8.56
N LEU A 49 7.60 2.85 8.11
CA LEU A 49 6.95 1.62 7.66
C LEU A 49 6.02 1.00 8.71
N PRO A 50 6.39 0.84 10.00
CA PRO A 50 5.48 0.29 11.01
C PRO A 50 4.19 1.10 11.19
N LEU A 51 4.30 2.44 11.22
CA LEU A 51 3.15 3.33 11.37
C LEU A 51 2.27 3.31 10.11
N TRP A 52 2.89 3.27 8.94
CA TRP A 52 2.18 3.20 7.67
C TRP A 52 1.43 1.87 7.53
N ARG A 53 2.08 0.73 7.80
CA ARG A 53 1.47 -0.61 7.79
C ARG A 53 0.20 -0.65 8.65
N ARG A 54 0.24 -0.14 9.88
CA ARG A 54 -0.95 -0.09 10.75
C ARG A 54 -2.12 0.70 10.15
N LYS A 55 -1.84 1.81 9.45
CA LYS A 55 -2.88 2.59 8.76
C LYS A 55 -3.47 1.82 7.58
N VAL A 56 -2.62 1.12 6.83
CA VAL A 56 -3.04 0.26 5.71
C VAL A 56 -3.88 -0.90 6.21
N ASP A 57 -3.43 -1.63 7.23
CA ASP A 57 -4.18 -2.75 7.83
C ASP A 57 -5.56 -2.32 8.33
N LEU A 58 -5.64 -1.14 8.97
CA LEU A 58 -6.91 -0.56 9.41
C LEU A 58 -7.85 -0.27 8.22
N HIS A 59 -7.31 0.18 7.09
CA HIS A 59 -8.07 0.46 5.87
C HIS A 59 -8.48 -0.83 5.13
N LEU A 60 -7.63 -1.86 5.19
CA LEU A 60 -7.85 -3.16 4.58
C LEU A 60 -8.78 -4.08 5.38
N ALA A 61 -9.15 -3.73 6.61
CA ALA A 61 -9.93 -4.58 7.52
C ALA A 61 -11.26 -5.11 6.93
N ASN A 62 -11.81 -4.43 5.91
CA ASN A 62 -13.05 -4.82 5.22
C ASN A 62 -12.82 -5.33 3.79
N ILE A 63 -11.57 -5.45 3.34
CA ILE A 63 -11.20 -5.87 1.98
C ILE A 63 -10.84 -7.36 2.01
N PRO A 64 -11.41 -8.20 1.12
CA PRO A 64 -11.02 -9.61 1.01
C PRO A 64 -9.52 -9.78 0.78
N THR A 65 -8.90 -10.73 1.47
CA THR A 65 -7.45 -10.94 1.50
C THR A 65 -6.83 -11.06 0.10
N ASP A 66 -7.53 -11.70 -0.84
CA ASP A 66 -7.07 -11.90 -2.22
C ASP A 66 -6.88 -10.58 -3.00
N ASN A 67 -7.61 -9.53 -2.60
CA ASN A 67 -7.55 -8.21 -3.23
C ASN A 67 -6.62 -7.24 -2.50
N GLN A 68 -6.06 -7.63 -1.35
CA GLN A 68 -5.23 -6.74 -0.54
C GLN A 68 -3.87 -6.48 -1.18
N GLY A 69 -3.29 -7.46 -1.87
CA GLY A 69 -1.96 -7.31 -2.51
C GLY A 69 -1.91 -6.17 -3.54
N PRO A 70 -2.77 -6.18 -4.58
CA PRO A 70 -2.86 -5.10 -5.54
C PRO A 70 -3.18 -3.73 -4.92
N TYR A 71 -3.99 -3.73 -3.85
CA TYR A 71 -4.29 -2.50 -3.12
C TYR A 71 -3.07 -1.94 -2.38
N ILE A 72 -2.28 -2.78 -1.72
CA ILE A 72 -1.04 -2.33 -1.05
C ILE A 72 -0.07 -1.77 -2.09
N PHE A 73 0.08 -2.45 -3.23
CA PHE A 73 0.94 -1.98 -4.33
C PHE A 73 0.58 -0.59 -4.83
N SER A 74 -0.72 -0.28 -4.97
CA SER A 74 -1.17 1.03 -5.46
C SER A 74 -0.93 2.17 -4.47
N LEU A 75 -0.64 1.85 -3.20
CA LEU A 75 -0.28 2.84 -2.19
C LEU A 75 1.24 3.07 -2.12
N LEU A 76 2.06 2.36 -2.88
CA LEU A 76 3.51 2.57 -2.92
C LEU A 76 3.85 3.67 -3.94
N SER A 77 4.86 4.49 -3.64
CA SER A 77 5.45 5.40 -4.63
C SER A 77 6.16 4.61 -5.73
N ASP A 78 6.29 5.23 -6.91
CA ASP A 78 6.90 4.59 -8.09
C ASP A 78 8.30 4.04 -7.79
N ASN A 79 9.12 4.80 -7.05
CA ASN A 79 10.47 4.37 -6.65
C ASN A 79 10.46 3.09 -5.81
N VAL A 80 9.49 2.94 -4.89
CA VAL A 80 9.37 1.75 -4.04
C VAL A 80 8.82 0.58 -4.86
N GLN A 81 7.89 0.83 -5.79
CA GLN A 81 7.39 -0.21 -6.70
C GLN A 81 8.52 -0.76 -7.59
N GLU A 82 9.36 0.12 -8.14
CA GLU A 82 10.54 -0.28 -8.92
C GLU A 82 11.51 -1.14 -8.10
N ALA A 83 11.78 -0.77 -6.84
CA ALA A 83 12.63 -1.55 -5.95
C ALA A 83 12.05 -2.95 -5.65
N LEU A 84 10.73 -3.06 -5.51
CA LEU A 84 10.06 -4.36 -5.33
C LEU A 84 10.09 -5.22 -6.60
N TRP A 85 9.90 -4.63 -7.78
CA TRP A 85 10.01 -5.37 -9.05
C TRP A 85 11.44 -5.84 -9.32
N ALA A 86 12.44 -5.03 -8.96
CA ALA A 86 13.84 -5.43 -9.00
C ALA A 86 14.16 -6.60 -8.03
N SER A 87 13.31 -6.84 -7.04
CA SER A 87 13.43 -7.94 -6.06
C SER A 87 12.67 -9.21 -6.48
N ASP A 88 12.33 -9.35 -7.76
CA ASP A 88 11.55 -10.46 -8.35
C ASP A 88 10.14 -10.65 -7.72
N LEU A 89 9.56 -9.59 -7.15
CA LEU A 89 8.21 -9.67 -6.61
C LEU A 89 7.16 -9.62 -7.73
N SER A 90 6.30 -10.63 -7.79
CA SER A 90 5.19 -10.67 -8.76
C SER A 90 4.21 -9.51 -8.55
N THR A 91 3.61 -9.01 -9.64
CA THR A 91 2.51 -8.04 -9.62
C THR A 91 1.24 -8.57 -8.95
N THR A 92 1.12 -9.89 -8.84
CA THR A 92 0.03 -10.58 -8.12
C THR A 92 0.47 -11.11 -6.76
N ALA A 93 1.55 -10.56 -6.20
CA ALA A 93 2.02 -10.98 -4.89
C ALA A 93 0.95 -10.80 -3.81
N THR A 94 0.92 -11.73 -2.86
CA THR A 94 0.04 -11.63 -1.70
C THR A 94 0.47 -10.48 -0.81
N ALA A 95 -0.48 -9.94 -0.03
CA ALA A 95 -0.19 -8.90 0.96
C ALA A 95 0.99 -9.28 1.88
N THR A 96 1.03 -10.54 2.33
CA THR A 96 2.12 -11.06 3.16
C THR A 96 3.48 -10.97 2.47
N ALA A 97 3.57 -11.35 1.19
CA ALA A 97 4.83 -11.30 0.45
C ALA A 97 5.32 -9.86 0.26
N ILE A 98 4.40 -8.93 -0.02
CA ILE A 98 4.72 -7.50 -0.14
C ILE A 98 5.24 -6.96 1.20
N TRP A 99 4.56 -7.27 2.32
CA TRP A 99 4.97 -6.83 3.65
C TRP A 99 6.37 -7.32 4.02
N SER A 100 6.66 -8.61 3.81
CA SER A 100 7.98 -9.16 4.10
C SER A 100 9.09 -8.49 3.30
N LYS A 101 8.84 -8.15 2.04
CA LYS A 101 9.83 -7.45 1.21
C LYS A 101 10.01 -5.99 1.58
N LEU A 102 8.94 -5.28 1.94
CA LEU A 102 9.06 -3.93 2.48
C LEU A 102 9.85 -3.92 3.79
N GLU A 103 9.66 -4.91 4.65
CA GLU A 103 10.43 -5.05 5.89
C GLU A 103 11.91 -5.31 5.60
N GLU A 104 12.23 -6.20 4.65
CA GLU A 104 13.62 -6.46 4.23
C GLU A 104 14.31 -5.19 3.68
N LEU A 105 13.60 -4.38 2.91
CA LEU A 105 14.16 -3.21 2.22
C LEU A 105 14.22 -1.94 3.09
N TYR A 106 13.21 -1.73 3.94
CA TYR A 106 12.99 -0.44 4.61
C TYR A 106 12.86 -0.53 6.13
N GLN A 107 12.85 -1.73 6.72
CA GLN A 107 12.85 -1.82 8.17
C GLN A 107 14.26 -1.58 8.70
N VAL A 108 14.44 -0.45 9.38
CA VAL A 108 15.58 -0.26 10.26
C VAL A 108 15.44 -1.25 11.43
N PRO A 109 16.46 -2.06 11.75
CA PRO A 109 16.42 -2.97 12.89
C PRO A 109 16.00 -2.21 14.16
N ASP A 110 14.93 -2.66 14.82
CA ASP A 110 14.50 -2.09 16.11
C ASP A 110 15.46 -2.58 17.20
N ASN A 111 16.65 -1.99 17.24
CA ASN A 111 17.70 -2.31 18.19
C ASN A 111 17.42 -1.67 19.56
N ARG A 112 16.20 -1.20 19.86
CA ARG A 112 15.90 -0.42 21.08
C ARG A 112 16.31 -1.14 22.36
N ALA A 113 16.20 -2.46 22.42
CA ALA A 113 16.67 -3.26 23.55
C ALA A 113 18.21 -3.24 23.69
N GLU A 114 18.91 -3.35 22.56
CA GLU A 114 20.37 -3.26 22.49
C GLU A 114 20.85 -1.83 22.77
N SER A 115 20.24 -0.82 22.16
CA SER A 115 20.51 0.60 22.38
C SER A 115 20.33 0.99 23.84
N ARG A 116 19.29 0.47 24.51
CA ARG A 116 19.08 0.69 25.96
C ARG A 116 20.18 0.05 26.81
N THR A 117 20.62 -1.15 26.44
CA THR A 117 21.71 -1.85 27.14
C THR A 117 23.04 -1.11 26.94
N THR A 118 23.30 -0.65 25.71
CA THR A 118 24.47 0.16 25.36
C THR A 118 24.44 1.51 26.09
N PHE A 119 23.28 2.17 26.16
CA PHE A 119 23.11 3.44 26.87
C PHE A 119 23.49 3.31 28.36
N TRP A 120 22.98 2.28 29.04
CA TRP A 120 23.28 2.07 30.47
C TRP A 120 24.71 1.60 30.75
N SER A 121 25.34 0.92 29.79
CA SER A 121 26.73 0.45 29.91
C SER A 121 27.76 1.50 29.49
N ARG A 122 27.35 2.53 28.74
CA ARG A 122 28.25 3.57 28.24
C ARG A 122 28.72 4.48 29.38
N ARG A 123 30.03 4.53 29.58
CA ARG A 123 30.72 5.49 30.46
C ARG A 123 31.62 6.38 29.62
N GLN A 124 31.73 7.67 29.93
CA GLN A 124 32.65 8.58 29.24
C GLN A 124 34.08 8.03 29.28
N LEU A 125 34.75 8.01 28.13
CA LEU A 125 36.11 7.50 28.01
C LEU A 125 37.14 8.56 28.41
N LEU A 126 38.35 8.10 28.77
CA LEU A 126 39.44 8.99 29.16
C LEU A 126 39.96 9.73 27.93
N GLY A 127 39.88 11.07 27.93
CA GLY A 127 40.21 11.92 26.78
C GLY A 127 39.04 12.23 25.84
N GLU A 128 37.85 11.66 26.09
CA GLU A 128 36.62 12.02 25.37
C GLU A 128 35.99 13.27 25.97
N THR A 129 35.53 14.19 25.11
CA THR A 129 34.82 15.38 25.59
C THR A 129 33.42 15.02 26.07
N VAL A 130 32.86 15.84 26.97
CA VAL A 130 31.49 15.63 27.46
C VAL A 130 30.47 15.74 26.33
N GLU A 131 30.73 16.60 25.34
CA GLU A 131 29.85 16.83 24.21
C GLU A 131 29.82 15.64 23.25
N ASP A 132 30.98 15.04 22.96
CA ASP A 132 31.06 13.83 22.13
C ASP A 132 30.34 12.64 22.78
N CYS A 133 30.53 12.47 24.09
CA CYS A 133 29.84 11.44 24.87
C CYS A 133 28.31 11.67 24.86
N ALA A 134 27.87 12.91 25.06
CA ALA A 134 26.44 13.25 25.04
C ALA A 134 25.81 13.05 23.65
N ASN A 135 26.52 13.39 22.57
CA ASN A 135 26.05 13.19 21.20
C ASN A 135 25.89 11.71 20.87
N GLN A 136 26.84 10.86 21.28
CA GLN A 136 26.70 9.41 21.12
C GLN A 136 25.54 8.83 21.92
N LEU A 137 25.34 9.29 23.16
CA LEU A 137 24.20 8.86 23.97
C LEU A 137 22.87 9.25 23.31
N ARG A 138 22.76 10.45 22.71
CA ARG A 138 21.54 10.88 22.00
C ARG A 138 21.14 9.95 20.86
N VAL A 139 22.11 9.41 20.12
CA VAL A 139 21.85 8.44 19.03
C VAL A 139 21.25 7.14 19.57
N LEU A 140 21.59 6.74 20.80
CA LEU A 140 21.09 5.51 21.43
C LEU A 140 19.68 5.65 22.04
N VAL A 141 19.15 6.86 22.15
CA VAL A 141 17.79 7.13 22.70
C VAL A 141 16.82 7.72 21.66
N ALA A 142 17.30 8.00 20.45
CA ALA A 142 16.50 8.45 19.32
C ALA A 142 15.61 7.32 18.77
#